data_AF-U2Q003-F1
#
_entry.id   AF-U2Q003-F1
#
_cell.length_a   1.000
_cell.length_b   1.000
_cell.length_c   1.000
_cell.angle_alpha   90.00
_cell.angle_beta   90.00
_cell.angle_gamma   90.00
#
_symmetry.space_group_name_H-M   'P 1'
#
loop_
_entity.id
_entity.type
_entity.pdbx_description
1 polymer ?
#
loop_
_entity_poly.entity_id
_entity_poly.type
_entity_poly.pdbx_seq_one_letter_code
_entity_poly.pdbx_strand_id
1 'polypeptide(L)'
;RTYQLNVGGNMDFKNMLERERLVSKRISKTRAVTSNVEKEFADKDIHIGPSDYVGWLDDRKFAFVRLEGRNFGGAPVALEYKLEVWDSPNSAGVVIDAIRAARIGLDRGIGGPLLSPSSFFMKSPPEQRHDEYAMASTEDFIAGRVER
;
A
#
# COMPACT_ATOMS: atom_id res chain seq x y z
N ARG A 1 -16.81 8.98 -5.39
CA ARG A 1 -15.61 9.42 -6.13
C ARG A 1 -14.46 9.47 -5.15
N THR A 2 -13.24 9.26 -5.58
CA THR A 2 -12.07 9.34 -4.71
C THR A 2 -10.83 9.80 -5.47
N TYR A 3 -9.96 10.53 -4.79
CA TYR A 3 -8.59 10.69 -5.24
C TYR A 3 -7.61 10.47 -4.11
N GLN A 4 -6.41 10.05 -4.48
CA GLN A 4 -5.23 10.10 -3.64
C GLN A 4 -4.09 10.74 -4.44
N LEU A 5 -3.67 11.92 -3.97
CA LEU A 5 -2.56 12.67 -4.53
C LEU A 5 -1.36 12.58 -3.60
N ASN A 6 -0.23 12.08 -4.10
CA ASN A 6 0.99 11.91 -3.29
C ASN A 6 2.10 12.83 -3.78
N VAL A 7 2.71 13.60 -2.88
CA VAL A 7 3.82 14.50 -3.16
C VAL A 7 4.95 14.23 -2.19
N GLY A 8 6.20 14.29 -2.65
CA GLY A 8 7.38 14.13 -1.80
C GLY A 8 8.65 14.69 -2.45
N GLY A 9 9.74 14.76 -1.69
CA GLY A 9 10.99 15.39 -2.13
C GLY A 9 12.14 14.41 -2.36
N ASN A 10 11.94 13.11 -2.11
CA ASN A 10 13.00 12.12 -2.27
C ASN A 10 13.14 11.65 -3.74
N MET A 11 14.19 10.88 -4.00
CA MET A 11 14.49 10.43 -5.36
C MET A 11 13.45 9.47 -5.92
N ASP A 12 12.68 8.73 -5.09
CA ASP A 12 11.58 7.90 -5.58
C ASP A 12 10.46 8.77 -6.18
N PHE A 13 10.13 9.91 -5.58
CA PHE A 13 9.18 10.87 -6.14
C PHE A 13 9.69 11.51 -7.43
N LYS A 14 10.98 11.88 -7.48
CA LYS A 14 11.61 12.41 -8.70
C LYS A 14 11.56 11.38 -9.83
N ASN A 15 11.87 10.11 -9.52
CA ASN A 15 11.79 9.01 -10.46
C ASN A 15 10.36 8.74 -10.95
N MET A 16 9.35 9.11 -10.16
CA MET A 16 7.94 8.95 -10.53
C MET A 16 7.42 10.05 -11.47
N LEU A 17 8.18 11.11 -11.75
CA LEU A 17 7.81 12.08 -12.80
C LEU A 17 7.92 11.47 -14.21
N GLU A 18 8.75 10.44 -14.36
CA GLU A 18 8.93 9.72 -15.62
C GLU A 18 7.71 8.85 -15.95
N ARG A 19 6.84 9.36 -16.83
CA ARG A 19 5.51 8.79 -17.13
C ARG A 19 5.55 7.36 -17.65
N GLU A 20 6.61 6.96 -18.35
CA GLU A 20 6.76 5.58 -18.86
C GLU A 20 6.89 4.55 -17.73
N ARG A 21 7.42 4.95 -16.56
CA ARG A 21 7.58 4.08 -15.38
C ARG A 21 6.32 3.98 -14.52
N LEU A 22 5.29 4.77 -14.82
CA LEU A 22 4.08 4.88 -14.00
C LEU A 22 3.04 3.79 -14.26
N VAL A 23 3.09 3.10 -15.39
CA VAL A 23 2.05 2.12 -15.79
C VAL A 23 1.95 0.98 -14.77
N SER A 24 3.07 0.36 -14.41
CA SER A 24 3.13 -0.77 -13.49
C SER A 24 2.76 -0.37 -12.05
N LYS A 25 3.20 0.83 -11.61
CA LYS A 25 2.93 1.33 -10.26
C LYS A 25 1.47 1.81 -10.09
N ARG A 26 0.84 2.38 -11.13
CA ARG A 26 -0.59 2.76 -11.10
C ARG A 26 -1.46 1.53 -10.87
N ILE A 27 -1.21 0.44 -11.60
CA ILE A 27 -1.96 -0.82 -11.45
C ILE A 27 -1.88 -1.34 -10.01
N SER A 28 -0.67 -1.36 -9.43
CA SER A 28 -0.47 -1.87 -8.06
C SER A 28 -1.16 -1.03 -6.99
N LYS A 29 -1.12 0.31 -7.09
CA LYS A 29 -1.77 1.20 -6.12
C LYS A 29 -3.29 1.21 -6.24
N THR A 30 -3.82 1.19 -7.46
CA THR A 30 -5.28 1.13 -7.67
C THR A 30 -5.84 -0.18 -7.12
N ARG A 31 -5.18 -1.31 -7.39
CA ARG A 31 -5.62 -2.63 -6.89
C ARG A 31 -5.67 -2.69 -5.36
N ALA A 32 -4.68 -2.12 -4.67
CA ALA A 32 -4.64 -2.10 -3.20
C ALA A 32 -5.79 -1.27 -2.57
N VAL A 33 -6.27 -0.23 -3.27
CA VAL A 33 -7.43 0.56 -2.80
C VAL A 33 -8.74 -0.14 -3.13
N THR A 34 -8.85 -0.76 -4.32
CA THR A 34 -10.07 -1.47 -4.72
C THR A 34 -10.26 -2.80 -4.00
N SER A 35 -9.19 -3.48 -3.57
CA SER A 35 -9.31 -4.77 -2.85
C SER A 35 -10.02 -4.66 -1.50
N ASN A 36 -10.09 -3.46 -0.94
CA ASN A 36 -10.73 -3.17 0.34
C ASN A 36 -12.13 -2.55 0.21
N VAL A 37 -12.63 -2.36 -1.02
CA VAL A 37 -13.94 -1.75 -1.27
C VAL A 37 -14.75 -2.68 -2.16
N GLU A 38 -15.89 -3.17 -1.68
CA GLU A 38 -16.79 -4.07 -2.43
C GLU A 38 -17.39 -3.44 -3.70
N LYS A 39 -17.25 -2.11 -3.85
CA LYS A 39 -17.82 -1.34 -4.93
C LYS A 39 -16.81 -1.14 -6.07
N GLU A 40 -17.20 -1.56 -7.26
CA GLU A 40 -16.51 -1.16 -8.48
C GLU A 40 -16.69 0.34 -8.74
N PHE A 41 -15.58 1.02 -9.01
CA PHE A 41 -15.60 2.42 -9.39
C PHE A 41 -15.38 2.54 -10.89
N ALA A 42 -16.11 3.45 -11.55
CA ALA A 42 -15.77 3.82 -12.91
C ALA A 42 -14.39 4.51 -12.94
N ASP A 43 -13.60 4.26 -13.99
CA ASP A 43 -12.23 4.78 -14.13
C ASP A 43 -12.13 6.30 -13.95
N LYS A 44 -13.15 7.06 -14.36
CA LYS A 44 -13.23 8.51 -14.21
C LYS A 44 -13.42 8.99 -12.77
N ASP A 45 -13.90 8.12 -11.88
CA ASP A 45 -14.29 8.43 -10.50
C ASP A 45 -13.22 8.01 -9.47
N ILE A 46 -12.08 7.45 -9.93
CA ILE A 46 -10.86 7.16 -9.16
C ILE A 46 -9.67 7.89 -9.78
N HIS A 47 -8.90 8.61 -8.96
CA HIS A 47 -7.58 9.09 -9.35
C HIS A 47 -6.54 8.79 -8.28
N ILE A 48 -5.65 7.81 -8.53
CA ILE A 48 -4.60 7.41 -7.60
C ILE A 48 -3.26 7.47 -8.33
N GLY A 49 -2.31 8.25 -7.80
CA GLY A 49 -0.99 8.36 -8.40
C GLY A 49 0.01 9.15 -7.57
N PRO A 50 1.31 9.04 -7.90
CA PRO A 50 2.25 10.10 -7.58
C PRO A 50 1.85 11.35 -8.35
N SER A 51 1.83 12.48 -7.65
CA SER A 51 1.29 13.73 -8.17
C SER A 51 2.40 14.69 -8.52
N ASP A 52 3.44 14.79 -7.68
CA ASP A 52 4.54 15.70 -7.96
C ASP A 52 5.80 15.41 -7.13
N TYR A 53 6.90 16.07 -7.51
CA TYR A 53 8.14 16.18 -6.76
C TYR A 53 8.29 17.60 -6.21
N VAL A 54 8.49 17.71 -4.89
CA VAL A 54 8.71 18.99 -4.22
C VAL A 54 9.98 18.88 -3.39
N GLY A 55 11.08 19.42 -3.91
CA GLY A 55 12.43 19.15 -3.39
C GLY A 55 12.63 19.50 -1.91
N TRP A 56 11.99 20.56 -1.40
CA TRP A 56 12.13 20.96 0.00
C TRP A 56 11.40 20.03 0.99
N LEU A 57 10.59 19.08 0.50
CA LEU A 57 9.99 18.06 1.36
C LEU A 57 11.01 17.03 1.84
N ASP A 58 12.16 16.89 1.16
CA ASP A 58 13.14 15.83 1.41
C ASP A 58 12.41 14.47 1.47
N ASP A 59 12.56 13.70 2.56
CA ASP A 59 11.91 12.40 2.73
C ASP A 59 10.46 12.48 3.26
N ARG A 60 9.93 13.68 3.51
CA ARG A 60 8.53 13.84 3.87
C ARG A 60 7.64 13.59 2.67
N LYS A 61 6.61 12.79 2.89
CA LYS A 61 5.56 12.48 1.94
C LYS A 61 4.24 13.04 2.44
N PHE A 62 3.60 13.82 1.58
CA PHE A 62 2.24 14.28 1.78
C PHE A 62 1.31 13.44 0.91
N ALA A 63 0.22 12.95 1.51
CA ALA A 63 -0.86 12.30 0.80
C ALA A 63 -2.16 13.06 1.07
N PHE A 64 -2.79 13.59 0.02
CA PHE A 64 -4.11 14.19 0.06
C PHE A 64 -5.11 13.15 -0.41
N VAL A 65 -6.06 12.81 0.47
CA VAL A 65 -7.06 11.78 0.19
C VAL A 65 -8.43 12.39 0.32
N ARG A 66 -9.26 12.19 -0.71
CA ARG A 66 -10.67 12.60 -0.71
C ARG A 66 -11.55 11.40 -0.95
N LEU A 67 -12.59 11.27 -0.14
CA LEU A 67 -13.58 10.22 -0.21
C LEU A 67 -14.98 10.86 -0.29
N GLU A 68 -15.77 10.46 -1.28
CA GLU A 68 -17.17 10.87 -1.40
C GLU A 68 -18.09 9.66 -1.33
N GLY A 69 -19.12 9.76 -0.50
CA GLY A 69 -20.09 8.70 -0.24
C GLY A 69 -21.49 9.24 0.04
N ARG A 70 -22.35 8.35 0.54
CA ARG A 70 -23.70 8.68 1.01
C ARG A 70 -23.95 8.00 2.35
N ASN A 71 -24.63 8.68 3.25
CA ASN A 71 -25.07 8.18 4.55
C ASN A 71 -26.57 7.82 4.51
N PHE A 72 -27.15 7.52 5.68
CA PHE A 72 -28.56 7.23 5.86
C PHE A 72 -29.47 8.24 5.14
N GLY A 73 -30.55 7.74 4.52
CA GLY A 73 -31.45 8.55 3.70
C GLY A 73 -30.84 9.07 2.39
N GLY A 74 -29.67 8.55 1.97
CA GLY A 74 -29.00 8.98 0.74
C GLY A 74 -28.29 10.33 0.86
N ALA A 75 -28.17 10.87 2.08
CA ALA A 75 -27.51 12.15 2.36
C ALA A 75 -26.05 12.12 1.90
N PRO A 76 -25.58 13.07 1.08
CA PRO A 76 -24.21 13.07 0.58
C PRO A 76 -23.23 13.34 1.71
N VAL A 77 -22.10 12.63 1.72
CA VAL A 77 -20.98 12.87 2.64
C VAL A 77 -19.67 12.98 1.87
N ALA A 78 -18.78 13.83 2.34
CA ALA A 78 -17.44 13.99 1.82
C ALA A 78 -16.45 14.08 2.99
N LEU A 79 -15.34 13.36 2.86
CA LEU A 79 -14.21 13.42 3.78
C LEU A 79 -12.97 13.77 2.97
N GLU A 80 -12.18 14.71 3.48
CA GLU A 80 -10.87 15.03 2.94
C GLU A 80 -9.87 15.11 4.08
N TYR A 81 -8.72 14.47 3.92
CA TYR A 81 -7.65 14.51 4.89
C TYR A 81 -6.28 14.59 4.23
N LYS A 82 -5.34 15.21 4.94
CA LYS A 82 -3.92 15.25 4.60
C LYS A 82 -3.17 14.36 5.57
N LEU A 83 -2.41 13.40 5.05
CA LEU A 83 -1.45 12.62 5.81
C LEU A 83 -0.03 13.13 5.51
N GLU A 84 0.75 13.39 6.55
CA GLU A 84 2.16 13.75 6.47
C GLU A 84 2.98 12.72 7.23
N VAL A 85 3.94 12.10 6.55
CA VAL A 85 4.78 11.05 7.11
C VAL A 85 6.19 11.12 6.54
N TRP A 86 7.14 10.50 7.23
CA TRP A 86 8.46 10.19 6.69
C TRP A 86 8.40 8.86 5.92
N ASP A 87 8.73 8.86 4.63
CA ASP A 87 8.51 7.70 3.75
C ASP A 87 9.55 6.58 4.01
N SER A 88 10.83 6.94 4.15
CA SER A 88 11.91 5.96 4.31
C SER A 88 11.84 5.22 5.67
N PRO A 89 11.67 5.89 6.83
CA PRO A 89 11.54 5.19 8.11
C PRO A 89 10.33 4.26 8.17
N ASN A 90 9.19 4.67 7.60
CA ASN A 90 7.99 3.83 7.54
C ASN A 90 8.23 2.56 6.73
N SER A 91 8.94 2.67 5.59
CA SER A 91 9.30 1.52 4.76
C SER A 91 10.35 0.63 5.44
N ALA A 92 11.32 1.23 6.14
CA ALA A 92 12.41 0.50 6.77
C ALA A 92 11.91 -0.53 7.80
N GLY A 93 10.92 -0.18 8.63
CA GLY A 93 10.32 -1.12 9.58
C GLY A 93 9.73 -2.35 8.90
N VAL A 94 8.97 -2.16 7.83
CA VAL A 94 8.38 -3.25 7.04
C VAL A 94 9.47 -4.14 6.41
N VAL A 95 10.54 -3.54 5.89
CA VAL A 95 11.65 -4.29 5.27
C VAL A 95 12.42 -5.13 6.30
N ILE A 96 12.67 -4.58 7.50
CA ILE A 96 13.31 -5.33 8.59
C ILE A 96 12.48 -6.58 8.90
N ASP A 97 11.16 -6.43 9.01
CA ASP A 97 10.26 -7.53 9.35
C ASP A 97 10.18 -8.58 8.23
N ALA A 98 10.14 -8.13 6.98
CA ALA A 98 10.19 -9.01 5.83
C ALA A 98 11.50 -9.82 5.77
N ILE A 99 12.65 -9.22 6.07
CA ILE A 99 13.95 -9.92 6.15
C ILE A 99 13.94 -10.96 7.27
N ARG A 100 13.38 -10.63 8.45
CA ARG A 100 13.26 -11.57 9.57
C ARG A 100 12.35 -12.75 9.22
N ALA A 101 11.23 -12.50 8.56
CA ALA A 101 10.34 -13.55 8.07
C ALA A 101 11.03 -14.44 7.03
N ALA A 102 11.78 -13.84 6.10
CA ALA A 102 12.59 -14.58 5.12
C ALA A 102 13.65 -15.46 5.80
N ARG A 103 14.27 -14.98 6.88
CA ARG A 103 15.21 -15.78 7.68
C ARG A 103 14.53 -16.99 8.32
N ILE A 104 13.34 -16.81 8.90
CA ILE A 104 12.55 -17.93 9.44
C ILE A 104 12.23 -18.95 8.35
N GLY A 105 11.82 -18.48 7.17
CA GLY A 105 11.55 -19.35 6.01
C GLY A 105 12.78 -20.15 5.59
N LEU A 106 13.94 -19.49 5.52
CA LEU A 106 15.22 -20.12 5.22
C LEU A 106 15.61 -21.18 6.25
N ASP A 107 15.50 -20.87 7.54
CA ASP A 107 15.84 -21.80 8.64
C ASP A 107 14.92 -23.04 8.65
N ARG A 108 13.70 -22.91 8.12
CA ARG A 108 12.73 -24.01 7.95
C ARG A 108 12.86 -24.74 6.61
N GLY A 109 13.77 -24.33 5.73
CA GLY A 109 13.96 -24.94 4.41
C GLY A 109 12.82 -24.67 3.42
N ILE A 110 12.04 -23.60 3.61
CA ILE A 110 10.90 -23.26 2.76
C ILE A 110 11.40 -22.54 1.50
N GLY A 111 11.06 -23.07 0.33
CA GLY A 111 11.31 -22.46 -0.97
C GLY A 111 10.08 -21.72 -1.52
N GLY A 112 10.31 -20.68 -2.31
CA GLY A 112 9.25 -19.89 -2.93
C GLY A 112 8.72 -18.75 -2.03
N PRO A 113 7.59 -18.13 -2.39
CA PRO A 113 7.05 -16.99 -1.65
C PRO A 113 6.45 -17.43 -0.31
N LEU A 114 6.77 -16.68 0.75
CA LEU A 114 6.11 -16.77 2.05
C LEU A 114 4.77 -16.03 1.97
N LEU A 115 3.70 -16.75 1.63
CA LEU A 115 2.37 -16.18 1.33
C LEU A 115 1.83 -15.33 2.48
N SER A 116 1.96 -15.81 3.71
CA SER A 116 1.48 -15.14 4.90
C SER A 116 2.23 -13.81 5.14
N PRO A 117 3.57 -13.78 5.35
CA PRO A 117 4.34 -12.53 5.41
C PRO A 117 4.17 -11.61 4.20
N SER A 118 4.13 -12.17 2.98
CA SER A 118 4.00 -11.36 1.76
C SER A 118 2.68 -10.60 1.75
N SER A 119 1.59 -11.24 2.18
CA SER A 119 0.25 -10.63 2.21
C SER A 119 0.16 -9.42 3.14
N PHE A 120 1.02 -9.33 4.16
CA PHE A 120 1.06 -8.22 5.11
C PHE A 120 2.10 -7.14 4.76
N PHE A 121 3.29 -7.54 4.29
CA PHE A 121 4.38 -6.60 4.03
C PHE A 121 4.36 -5.99 2.62
N MET A 122 3.68 -6.62 1.66
CA MET A 122 3.74 -6.23 0.25
C MET A 122 2.40 -5.67 -0.24
N LYS A 123 2.45 -4.64 -1.09
CA LYS A 123 1.24 -4.03 -1.68
C LYS A 123 0.59 -4.89 -2.77
N SER A 124 1.36 -5.79 -3.38
CA SER A 124 0.92 -6.69 -4.45
C SER A 124 1.48 -8.09 -4.18
N PRO A 125 1.02 -8.78 -3.13
CA PRO A 125 1.44 -10.14 -2.81
C PRO A 125 0.94 -11.14 -3.88
N PRO A 126 1.52 -12.35 -3.94
CA PRO A 126 1.00 -13.43 -4.78
C PRO A 126 -0.45 -13.82 -4.41
N GLU A 127 -0.76 -13.80 -3.11
CA GLU A 127 -2.10 -14.00 -2.57
C GLU A 127 -2.50 -12.78 -1.73
N GLN A 128 -3.50 -12.04 -2.20
CA GLN A 128 -4.06 -10.91 -1.46
C GLN A 128 -4.92 -11.43 -0.31
N ARG A 129 -4.66 -10.96 0.91
CA ARG A 129 -5.49 -11.17 2.09
C ARG A 129 -5.96 -9.80 2.58
N HIS A 130 -7.10 -9.74 3.26
CA HIS A 130 -7.46 -8.52 3.99
C HIS A 130 -6.46 -8.30 5.13
N ASP A 131 -6.17 -7.04 5.43
CA ASP A 131 -5.10 -6.63 6.37
C ASP A 131 -5.21 -7.33 7.73
N GLU A 132 -6.42 -7.49 8.27
CA GLU A 132 -6.68 -8.18 9.55
C GLU A 132 -6.22 -9.66 9.53
N TYR A 133 -6.53 -10.37 8.44
CA TYR A 133 -6.11 -11.77 8.26
C TYR A 133 -4.63 -11.87 7.86
N ALA A 134 -4.10 -10.89 7.13
CA ALA A 134 -2.71 -10.84 6.73
C ALA A 134 -1.79 -10.74 7.96
N MET A 135 -2.13 -9.89 8.93
CA MET A 135 -1.40 -9.78 10.19
C MET A 135 -1.47 -11.08 10.99
N ALA A 136 -2.67 -11.61 11.25
CA ALA A 136 -2.84 -12.84 12.03
C ALA A 136 -2.11 -14.03 11.40
N SER A 137 -2.19 -14.19 10.07
CA SER A 137 -1.49 -15.27 9.37
C SER A 137 0.04 -15.10 9.39
N THR A 138 0.54 -13.85 9.40
CA THR A 138 1.97 -13.58 9.57
C THR A 138 2.45 -13.98 10.96
N GLU A 139 1.66 -13.70 12.01
CA GLU A 139 1.96 -14.16 13.37
C GLU A 139 1.92 -15.69 13.48
N ASP A 140 0.96 -16.35 12.83
CA ASP A 140 0.89 -17.80 12.74
C ASP A 140 2.12 -18.40 12.06
N PHE A 141 2.60 -17.77 10.98
CA PHE A 141 3.82 -18.17 10.30
C PHE A 141 5.02 -18.05 11.24
N ILE A 142 5.17 -16.91 11.91
CA ILE A 142 6.26 -16.69 12.87
C ILE A 142 6.22 -17.74 13.99
N ALA A 143 5.04 -18.04 14.53
CA ALA A 143 4.82 -19.05 15.57
C ALA A 143 4.97 -20.50 15.08
N GLY A 144 5.08 -20.74 13.77
CA GLY A 144 5.19 -22.09 13.18
C GLY A 144 3.87 -22.85 13.13
N ARG A 145 2.73 -22.16 13.22
CA ARG A 145 1.38 -22.73 13.11
C ARG A 145 0.94 -22.94 11.65
N VAL A 146 1.51 -22.16 10.73
CA VAL A 146 1.32 -22.32 9.28
C VAL A 146 2.66 -22.43 8.56
N GLU A 147 2.64 -23.10 7.40
CA GLU A 147 3.84 -23.37 6.61
C GLU A 147 4.43 -22.12 5.95
N ARG A 148 3.61 -21.31 5.26
CA ARG A 148 4.07 -20.20 4.41
C ARG A 148 3.16 -18.98 4.43
#